data_AF-A0A1Q5UAL6-F1
#
_entry.id   AF-A0A1Q5UAL6-F1
#
_cell.length_a   1.000
_cell.length_b   1.000
_cell.length_c   1.000
_cell.angle_alpha   90.00
_cell.angle_beta   90.00
_cell.angle_gamma   90.00
#
_symmetry.space_group_name_H-M   'P 1'
#
loop_
_entity.id
_entity.type
_entity.pdbx_description
1 polymer ?
#
loop_
_entity_poly.entity_id
_entity_poly.type
_entity_poly.pdbx_seq_one_letter_code
_entity_poly.pdbx_strand_id
1 'polypeptide(L)'
;MADRRYINQIFQDGLAFPMACDPAVRSQLLHAALNYRKIIPSLRTFLENAKYLKAMTDVIKKVLPMRIKGTIRQTMLRYYIGPKDFQFQVQLLENEFVQRKRTSDFGFWSAYRQIFLFAMRHFCGMTDSQPLGFSQISRSRCADRSELWQRLRILLGKIGFVFPGSRKSHATNSIEFIAIRTLLTRLRPPELFAHEENNISEWSAKVASFLCSMTPQVAAGPSPTQSWDKPETWSLERRCGMTDTETYFLDQKYLFLEYIYSADHPAQENMTSFAVKRDIFQSFFPDMSDTDIESERNQVTAYNSNHDTPVVPQQDIEDTSMEEDHQVAIHHSNLPITPQATILPTEGMIQAQAVIQLPDSGLANSHDAVQILQMSPTACKCTVNMSPDDFYASFIKLPRYNGVVFFEVATREALFLRPETADKLPDVINDLDLRWYAKVVNDTLSLKTFPLKDVFAMCQREPCFFFYGRTEGSGFKSQLSPDVTDKKISLPCFNPHTNLWSLQSS
;
A
#
# COMPACT_ATOMS: atom_id res chain seq x y z
N MET A 1 35.50 2.86 -13.35
CA MET A 1 36.45 3.31 -14.41
C MET A 1 35.82 3.25 -15.79
N ALA A 2 34.97 2.26 -16.08
CA ALA A 2 34.20 2.20 -17.32
C ALA A 2 33.41 3.49 -17.61
N ASP A 3 32.75 4.06 -16.58
CA ASP A 3 31.98 5.32 -16.73
C ASP A 3 32.85 6.50 -17.14
N ARG A 4 34.04 6.62 -16.53
CA ARG A 4 34.99 7.67 -16.88
C ARG A 4 35.42 7.56 -18.34
N ARG A 5 35.66 6.35 -18.83
CA ARG A 5 36.00 6.12 -20.25
C ARG A 5 34.83 6.47 -21.16
N TYR A 6 33.63 6.00 -20.83
CA TYR A 6 32.41 6.32 -21.58
C TYR A 6 32.16 7.83 -21.67
N ILE A 7 32.25 8.54 -20.53
CA ILE A 7 32.08 10.01 -20.48
C ILE A 7 33.14 10.70 -21.36
N ASN A 8 34.42 10.32 -21.24
CA ASN A 8 35.46 10.90 -22.10
C ASN A 8 35.16 10.67 -23.59
N GLN A 9 34.75 9.44 -23.95
CA GLN A 9 34.44 9.08 -25.33
C GLN A 9 33.28 9.91 -25.89
N ILE A 10 32.13 10.01 -25.19
CA ILE A 10 30.98 10.78 -25.70
C ILE A 10 31.26 12.28 -25.81
N PHE A 11 32.19 12.82 -25.02
CA PHE A 11 32.66 14.20 -25.14
C PHE A 11 33.62 14.39 -26.32
N GLN A 12 34.50 13.43 -26.57
CA GLN A 12 35.42 13.40 -27.71
C GLN A 12 34.65 13.25 -29.04
N ASP A 13 33.65 12.38 -29.06
CA ASP A 13 32.82 12.09 -30.24
C ASP A 13 31.81 13.22 -30.53
N GLY A 14 31.75 14.27 -29.70
CA GLY A 14 30.80 15.38 -29.87
C GLY A 14 29.35 15.04 -29.53
N LEU A 15 29.08 13.84 -29.01
CA LEU A 15 27.74 13.35 -28.68
C LEU A 15 27.18 14.03 -27.42
N ALA A 16 28.03 14.35 -26.46
CA ALA A 16 27.66 15.11 -25.27
C ALA A 16 27.65 16.62 -25.54
N PHE A 17 26.52 17.25 -25.19
CA PHE A 17 26.28 18.69 -25.34
C PHE A 17 26.64 19.21 -26.75
N PRO A 18 25.99 18.71 -27.83
CA PRO A 18 26.37 19.03 -29.21
C PRO A 18 26.24 20.53 -29.54
N MET A 19 25.37 21.24 -28.83
CA MET A 19 25.17 22.69 -28.99
C MET A 19 26.27 23.53 -28.31
N ALA A 20 27.09 22.95 -27.45
CA ALA A 20 28.22 23.63 -26.82
C ALA A 20 29.44 23.54 -27.73
N CYS A 21 29.64 24.56 -28.57
CA CYS A 21 30.74 24.61 -29.54
C CYS A 21 32.04 25.22 -28.99
N ASP A 22 31.97 26.02 -27.92
CA ASP A 22 33.14 26.63 -27.30
C ASP A 22 34.01 25.57 -26.59
N PRO A 23 35.28 25.36 -27.01
CA PRO A 23 36.18 24.39 -26.40
C PRO A 23 36.39 24.59 -24.89
N ALA A 24 36.38 25.84 -24.40
CA ALA A 24 36.56 26.14 -22.99
C ALA A 24 35.35 25.67 -22.18
N VAL A 25 34.14 25.97 -22.65
CA VAL A 25 32.87 25.51 -22.04
C VAL A 25 32.79 23.99 -22.06
N ARG A 26 33.16 23.34 -23.19
CA ARG A 26 33.19 21.87 -23.28
C ARG A 26 34.12 21.24 -22.25
N SER A 27 35.31 21.82 -22.05
CA SER A 27 36.28 21.35 -21.06
C SER A 27 35.73 21.48 -19.63
N GLN A 28 35.06 22.59 -19.32
CA GLN A 28 34.39 22.79 -18.02
C GLN A 28 33.27 21.77 -17.78
N LEU A 29 32.44 21.51 -18.79
CA LEU A 29 31.36 20.51 -18.71
C LEU A 29 31.92 19.09 -18.51
N LEU A 30 33.00 18.73 -19.21
CA LEU A 30 33.68 17.45 -19.03
C LEU A 30 34.24 17.33 -17.60
N HIS A 31 34.90 18.37 -17.11
CA HIS A 31 35.43 18.40 -15.75
C HIS A 31 34.32 18.25 -14.71
N ALA A 32 33.20 18.96 -14.87
CA ALA A 32 32.04 18.86 -14.00
C ALA A 32 31.44 17.45 -14.02
N ALA A 33 31.26 16.84 -15.20
CA ALA A 33 30.74 15.49 -15.34
C ALA A 33 31.65 14.43 -14.68
N LEU A 34 32.97 14.57 -14.84
CA LEU A 34 33.95 13.64 -14.27
C LEU A 34 34.14 13.78 -12.76
N ASN A 35 33.87 14.96 -12.20
CA ASN A 35 33.96 15.21 -10.75
C ASN A 35 32.67 14.90 -9.99
N TYR A 36 31.57 14.65 -10.70
CA TYR A 36 30.31 14.28 -10.06
C TYR A 36 30.43 12.87 -9.46
N ARG A 37 30.33 12.77 -8.13
CA ARG A 37 30.60 11.54 -7.37
C ARG A 37 29.45 10.52 -7.36
N LYS A 38 28.27 10.94 -7.80
CA LYS A 38 27.02 10.17 -7.78
C LYS A 38 26.61 9.77 -9.21
N ILE A 39 25.51 9.03 -9.37
CA ILE A 39 24.96 8.79 -10.70
C ILE A 39 24.46 10.11 -11.26
N ILE A 40 24.97 10.52 -12.43
CA ILE A 40 24.59 11.79 -13.07
C ILE A 40 23.07 11.80 -13.26
N PRO A 41 22.35 12.75 -12.62
CA PRO A 41 20.90 12.78 -12.66
C PRO A 41 20.41 13.14 -14.07
N SER A 42 19.28 12.56 -14.45
CA SER A 42 18.54 12.87 -15.67
C SER A 42 17.05 12.73 -15.37
N LEU A 43 16.20 13.24 -16.27
CA LEU A 43 14.76 13.04 -16.14
C LEU A 43 14.39 11.54 -16.10
N ARG A 44 15.11 10.71 -16.86
CA ARG A 44 14.95 9.25 -16.84
C ARG A 44 15.28 8.68 -15.46
N THR A 45 16.44 9.02 -14.88
CA THR A 45 16.81 8.47 -13.57
C THR A 45 15.83 8.93 -12.49
N PHE A 46 15.37 10.19 -12.53
CA PHE A 46 14.33 10.67 -11.61
C PHE A 46 13.03 9.85 -11.72
N LEU A 47 12.48 9.70 -12.93
CA LEU A 47 11.23 8.97 -13.15
C LEU A 47 11.33 7.49 -12.78
N GLU A 48 12.41 6.82 -13.18
CA GLU A 48 12.60 5.41 -12.85
C GLU A 48 12.82 5.21 -11.35
N ASN A 49 13.70 6.00 -10.72
CA ASN A 49 13.98 5.90 -9.29
C ASN A 49 12.73 6.20 -8.44
N ALA A 50 11.85 7.09 -8.91
CA ALA A 50 10.58 7.39 -8.25
C ALA A 50 9.64 6.17 -8.23
N LYS A 51 9.67 5.27 -9.22
CA LYS A 51 8.90 4.01 -9.20
C LYS A 51 9.38 3.11 -8.07
N TYR A 52 10.69 3.05 -7.84
CA TYR A 52 11.23 2.26 -6.74
C TYR A 52 10.87 2.88 -5.38
N LEU A 53 10.95 4.21 -5.25
CA LEU A 53 10.49 4.94 -4.08
C LEU A 53 8.99 4.75 -3.81
N LYS A 54 8.15 4.67 -4.86
CA LYS A 54 6.72 4.39 -4.73
C LYS A 54 6.47 3.07 -4.01
N ALA A 55 7.20 2.01 -4.35
CA ALA A 55 7.06 0.71 -3.68
C ALA A 55 7.35 0.79 -2.18
N MET A 56 8.38 1.55 -1.78
CA MET A 56 8.68 1.80 -0.36
C MET A 56 7.58 2.62 0.31
N THR A 57 7.09 3.65 -0.39
CA THR A 57 6.06 4.56 0.09
C THR A 57 4.73 3.83 0.31
N ASP A 58 4.41 2.84 -0.52
CA ASP A 58 3.20 2.03 -0.39
C ASP A 58 3.24 1.12 0.86
N VAL A 59 4.42 0.73 1.35
CA VAL A 59 4.56 0.10 2.68
C VAL A 59 4.21 1.10 3.78
N ILE A 60 4.78 2.31 3.71
CA ILE A 60 4.65 3.33 4.77
C ILE A 60 3.22 3.83 4.88
N LYS A 61 2.53 4.05 3.75
CA LYS A 61 1.13 4.46 3.71
C LYS A 61 0.20 3.50 4.48
N LYS A 62 0.51 2.20 4.50
CA LYS A 62 -0.28 1.19 5.23
C LYS A 62 -0.09 1.23 6.74
N VAL A 63 1.01 1.82 7.22
CA VAL A 63 1.24 2.08 8.66
C VAL A 63 0.52 3.33 9.12
N LEU A 64 0.41 4.32 8.22
CA LEU A 64 -0.19 5.60 8.53
C LEU A 64 -1.72 5.52 8.63
N PRO A 65 -2.36 6.45 9.36
CA PRO A 65 -3.81 6.56 9.38
C PRO A 65 -4.39 6.75 7.98
N MET A 66 -5.58 6.19 7.71
CA MET A 66 -6.22 6.21 6.39
C MET A 66 -6.44 7.63 5.82
N ARG A 67 -6.56 8.64 6.69
CA ARG A 67 -6.72 10.05 6.31
C ARG A 67 -5.48 10.83 6.73
N ILE A 68 -4.46 10.77 5.88
CA ILE A 68 -3.22 11.55 6.05
C ILE A 68 -3.54 13.02 5.73
N LYS A 69 -3.43 13.92 6.72
CA LYS A 69 -3.45 15.37 6.48
C LYS A 69 -2.03 15.85 6.17
N GLY A 70 -1.75 16.14 4.90
CA GLY A 70 -0.45 16.61 4.43
C GLY A 70 0.43 15.50 3.84
N THR A 71 1.74 15.68 3.90
CA THR A 71 2.70 14.70 3.36
C THR A 71 2.96 13.56 4.33
N ILE A 72 3.48 12.44 3.81
CA ILE A 72 3.97 11.30 4.61
C ILE A 72 4.99 11.77 5.64
N ARG A 73 5.93 12.62 5.23
CA ARG A 73 6.95 13.21 6.13
C ARG A 73 6.30 13.96 7.30
N GLN A 74 5.40 14.91 7.01
CA GLN A 74 4.73 15.71 8.04
C GLN A 74 3.93 14.82 9.00
N THR A 75 3.24 13.81 8.48
CA THR A 75 2.43 12.91 9.31
C THR A 75 3.31 12.02 10.18
N MET A 76 4.38 11.46 9.63
CA MET A 76 5.35 10.68 10.41
C MET A 76 5.99 11.52 11.51
N LEU A 77 6.34 12.78 11.23
CA LEU A 77 6.93 13.69 12.22
C LEU A 77 6.00 13.91 13.42
N ARG A 78 4.69 14.05 13.20
CA ARG A 78 3.69 14.17 14.29
C ARG A 78 3.64 12.95 15.21
N TYR A 79 3.99 11.78 14.69
CA TYR A 79 3.97 10.52 15.43
C TYR A 79 5.33 10.12 15.98
N TYR A 80 6.35 10.96 15.81
CA TYR A 80 7.69 10.72 16.32
C TYR A 80 7.84 11.31 17.71
N ILE A 81 8.24 10.47 18.67
CA ILE A 81 8.61 10.85 20.02
C ILE A 81 10.06 10.45 20.24
N GLY A 82 10.94 11.45 20.26
CA GLY A 82 12.36 11.24 20.51
C GLY A 82 12.62 10.70 21.93
N PRO A 83 13.67 9.88 22.12
CA PRO A 83 14.07 9.36 23.41
C PRO A 83 14.56 10.49 24.34
N LYS A 84 14.12 10.48 25.60
CA LYS A 84 14.44 11.52 26.60
C LYS A 84 15.90 11.51 27.05
N ASP A 85 16.51 10.33 27.05
CA ASP A 85 17.92 10.10 27.43
C ASP A 85 18.88 10.35 26.26
N PHE A 86 18.36 10.77 25.10
CA PHE A 86 19.13 11.02 23.89
C PHE A 86 19.89 9.79 23.37
N GLN A 87 19.40 8.59 23.68
CA GLN A 87 19.90 7.31 23.15
C GLN A 87 18.98 6.82 22.03
N PHE A 88 19.47 6.89 20.80
CA PHE A 88 18.70 6.52 19.62
C PHE A 88 18.98 5.07 19.23
N GLN A 89 17.92 4.32 18.94
CA GLN A 89 18.02 2.96 18.42
C GLN A 89 18.34 3.01 16.92
N VAL A 90 19.41 2.31 16.53
CA VAL A 90 19.82 2.14 15.13
C VAL A 90 19.87 0.66 14.81
N GLN A 91 19.11 0.25 13.80
CA GLN A 91 19.12 -1.12 13.29
C GLN A 91 20.35 -1.33 12.40
N LEU A 92 21.22 -2.27 12.78
CA LEU A 92 22.42 -2.63 12.00
C LEU A 92 22.18 -3.86 11.13
N LEU A 93 21.39 -4.81 11.65
CA LEU A 93 20.98 -6.04 10.97
C LEU A 93 19.51 -6.33 11.27
N GLU A 94 18.92 -7.33 10.63
CA GLU A 94 17.50 -7.69 10.84
C GLU A 94 17.15 -7.90 12.32
N ASN A 95 18.05 -8.53 13.08
CA ASN A 95 17.83 -8.86 14.50
C ASN A 95 18.69 -8.02 15.47
N GLU A 96 19.43 -7.03 14.98
CA GLU A 96 20.40 -6.29 15.79
C GLU A 96 20.11 -4.79 15.83
N PHE A 97 20.11 -4.24 17.05
CA PHE A 97 19.95 -2.82 17.32
C PHE A 97 21.06 -2.36 18.24
N VAL A 98 21.62 -1.19 17.94
CA VAL A 98 22.62 -0.54 18.77
C VAL A 98 22.09 0.80 19.24
N GLN A 99 22.35 1.12 20.49
CA GLN A 99 22.10 2.45 21.04
C GLN A 99 23.22 3.40 20.63
N ARG A 100 22.85 4.52 19.99
CA ARG A 100 23.77 5.59 19.63
C ARG A 100 23.38 6.84 20.41
N LYS A 101 24.36 7.40 21.12
CA LYS A 101 24.21 8.71 21.78
C LYS A 101 24.01 9.79 20.72
N ARG A 102 23.20 10.80 21.03
CA ARG A 102 22.93 11.93 20.13
C ARG A 102 24.20 12.52 19.50
N THR A 103 24.24 12.46 18.18
CA THR A 103 25.03 13.36 17.32
C THR A 103 24.06 14.29 16.58
N SER A 104 24.57 15.20 15.76
CA SER A 104 23.80 15.94 14.74
C SER A 104 22.92 15.05 13.87
N ASP A 105 23.28 13.77 13.74
CA ASP A 105 22.78 12.87 12.70
C ASP A 105 21.65 11.96 13.19
N PHE A 106 21.32 11.99 14.48
CA PHE A 106 20.31 11.12 15.08
C PHE A 106 19.11 11.91 15.62
N GLY A 107 17.90 11.45 15.27
CA GLY A 107 16.64 12.16 15.53
C GLY A 107 15.48 11.58 14.72
N PHE A 108 14.52 12.44 14.38
CA PHE A 108 13.42 12.04 13.51
C PHE A 108 13.93 11.52 12.17
N TRP A 109 14.94 12.21 11.63
CA TRP A 109 15.49 11.93 10.32
C TRP A 109 16.17 10.58 10.17
N SER A 110 16.93 10.13 11.18
CA SER A 110 17.51 8.79 11.17
C SER A 110 16.43 7.72 11.33
N ALA A 111 15.44 7.95 12.18
CA ALA A 111 14.29 7.05 12.35
C ALA A 111 13.45 6.94 11.06
N TYR A 112 13.18 8.07 10.40
CA TYR A 112 12.44 8.13 9.13
C TYR A 112 13.16 7.34 8.03
N ARG A 113 14.47 7.54 7.87
CA ARG A 113 15.29 6.80 6.89
C ARG A 113 15.34 5.30 7.18
N GLN A 114 15.43 4.87 8.45
CA GLN A 114 15.42 3.45 8.81
C GLN A 114 14.14 2.73 8.36
N ILE A 115 12.99 3.41 8.37
CA ILE A 115 11.72 2.84 7.89
C ILE A 115 11.72 2.68 6.37
N PHE A 116 12.21 3.68 5.64
CA PHE A 116 12.35 3.55 4.20
C PHE A 116 13.32 2.44 3.82
N LEU A 117 14.42 2.28 4.56
CA LEU A 117 15.34 1.16 4.37
C LEU A 117 14.69 -0.18 4.68
N PHE A 118 13.89 -0.29 5.73
CA PHE A 118 13.08 -1.48 5.99
C PHE A 118 12.13 -1.78 4.83
N ALA A 119 11.41 -0.77 4.34
CA ALA A 119 10.52 -0.90 3.19
C ALA A 119 11.30 -1.30 1.93
N MET A 120 12.48 -0.74 1.70
CA MET A 120 13.35 -1.09 0.56
C MET A 120 13.79 -2.56 0.62
N ARG A 121 14.04 -3.10 1.83
CA ARG A 121 14.36 -4.52 2.03
C ARG A 121 13.17 -5.43 1.80
N HIS A 122 11.95 -5.00 2.17
CA HIS A 122 10.82 -5.93 2.36
C HIS A 122 9.58 -5.62 1.51
N PHE A 123 9.61 -4.60 0.64
CA PHE A 123 8.41 -4.16 -0.10
C PHE A 123 7.74 -5.31 -0.88
N CYS A 124 8.53 -6.25 -1.41
CA CYS A 124 8.03 -7.36 -2.20
C CYS A 124 7.16 -8.34 -1.39
N GLY A 125 7.40 -8.47 -0.08
CA GLY A 125 6.58 -9.30 0.82
C GLY A 125 5.41 -8.54 1.45
N MET A 126 5.38 -7.21 1.33
CA MET A 126 4.42 -6.34 2.03
C MET A 126 3.42 -5.65 1.10
N THR A 127 3.80 -5.49 -0.17
CA THR A 127 3.03 -4.81 -1.22
C THR A 127 2.89 -5.70 -2.45
N ASP A 128 2.13 -5.24 -3.43
CA ASP A 128 1.97 -5.94 -4.71
C ASP A 128 3.10 -5.57 -5.71
N SER A 129 3.96 -4.61 -5.35
CA SER A 129 5.13 -4.23 -6.14
C SER A 129 6.20 -5.33 -6.07
N GLN A 130 6.82 -5.63 -7.21
CA GLN A 130 7.77 -6.73 -7.34
C GLN A 130 9.07 -6.26 -8.04
N PRO A 131 10.23 -6.85 -7.70
CA PRO A 131 11.45 -6.72 -8.50
C PRO A 131 11.24 -7.14 -9.96
N LEU A 132 12.14 -6.71 -10.84
CA LEU A 132 12.13 -7.14 -12.24
C LEU A 132 12.44 -8.65 -12.32
N GLY A 133 11.72 -9.36 -13.21
CA GLY A 133 11.87 -10.80 -13.39
C GLY A 133 11.31 -11.65 -12.22
N PHE A 134 10.44 -11.09 -11.39
CA PHE A 134 9.91 -11.79 -10.22
C PHE A 134 9.00 -12.97 -10.61
N SER A 135 9.20 -14.11 -9.96
CA SER A 135 8.48 -15.35 -10.23
C SER A 135 7.81 -15.92 -8.97
N GLN A 136 6.99 -16.97 -9.12
CA GLN A 136 6.43 -17.70 -7.98
C GLN A 136 7.51 -18.37 -7.11
N ILE A 137 8.63 -18.77 -7.71
CA ILE A 137 9.79 -19.31 -6.98
C ILE A 137 10.46 -18.20 -6.16
N SER A 138 10.55 -17.00 -6.72
CA SER A 138 11.06 -15.82 -6.02
C SER A 138 10.19 -15.45 -4.82
N ARG A 139 8.87 -15.66 -4.91
CA ARG A 139 7.92 -15.43 -3.82
C ARG A 139 8.17 -16.29 -2.59
N SER A 140 8.65 -17.52 -2.73
CA SER A 140 8.97 -18.37 -1.57
C SER A 140 10.22 -17.91 -0.81
N ARG A 141 11.05 -17.05 -1.41
CA ARG A 141 12.18 -16.39 -0.73
C ARG A 141 11.75 -15.18 0.12
N CYS A 142 10.53 -14.66 -0.08
CA CYS A 142 9.99 -13.61 0.76
C CYS A 142 9.55 -14.18 2.11
N ALA A 143 9.82 -13.44 3.19
CA ALA A 143 9.27 -13.75 4.51
C ALA A 143 7.74 -13.62 4.50
N ASP A 144 7.10 -14.25 5.49
CA ASP A 144 5.65 -14.20 5.64
C ASP A 144 5.16 -12.76 5.81
N ARG A 145 4.01 -12.45 5.20
CA ARG A 145 3.46 -11.08 5.19
C ARG A 145 3.14 -10.61 6.61
N SER A 146 2.52 -11.46 7.43
CA SER A 146 2.16 -11.12 8.82
C SER A 146 3.41 -10.89 9.65
N GLU A 147 4.41 -11.75 9.48
CA GLU A 147 5.71 -11.62 10.15
C GLU A 147 6.40 -10.29 9.81
N LEU A 148 6.45 -9.91 8.53
CA LEU A 148 7.05 -8.64 8.09
C LEU A 148 6.35 -7.42 8.70
N TRP A 149 5.02 -7.43 8.77
CA TRP A 149 4.28 -6.36 9.45
C TRP A 149 4.57 -6.30 10.95
N GLN A 150 4.73 -7.45 11.61
CA GLN A 150 5.10 -7.49 13.01
C GLN A 150 6.52 -6.96 13.26
N ARG A 151 7.49 -7.34 12.42
CA ARG A 151 8.86 -6.81 12.45
C ARG A 151 8.87 -5.29 12.25
N LEU A 152 8.09 -4.77 11.30
CA LEU A 152 7.95 -3.33 11.09
C LEU A 152 7.40 -2.63 12.34
N ARG A 153 6.38 -3.18 12.99
CA ARG A 153 5.82 -2.60 14.24
C ARG A 153 6.86 -2.54 15.36
N ILE A 154 7.69 -3.57 15.51
CA ILE A 154 8.77 -3.58 16.49
C ILE A 154 9.81 -2.51 16.16
N LEU A 155 10.21 -2.41 14.88
CA LEU A 155 11.13 -1.37 14.42
C LEU A 155 10.59 0.03 14.74
N LEU A 156 9.35 0.32 14.35
CA LEU A 156 8.68 1.60 14.59
C LEU A 156 8.70 1.99 16.08
N GLY A 157 8.33 1.06 16.96
CA GLY A 157 8.34 1.29 18.40
C GLY A 157 9.76 1.54 18.95
N LYS A 158 10.75 0.76 18.50
CA LYS A 158 12.15 0.92 18.93
C LYS A 158 12.75 2.26 18.53
N ILE A 159 12.44 2.75 17.34
CA ILE A 159 13.01 4.00 16.80
C ILE A 159 12.17 5.24 17.12
N GLY A 160 11.12 5.12 17.94
CA GLY A 160 10.40 6.26 18.51
C GLY A 160 9.09 6.67 17.82
N PHE A 161 8.51 5.85 16.93
CA PHE A 161 7.20 6.15 16.34
C PHE A 161 6.05 5.54 17.14
N VAL A 162 4.99 6.32 17.35
CA VAL A 162 3.78 5.91 18.08
C VAL A 162 2.55 6.27 17.24
N PHE A 163 1.85 5.26 16.71
CA PHE A 163 0.66 5.45 15.87
C PHE A 163 -0.64 5.14 16.62
N PRO A 164 -1.74 5.89 16.41
CA PRO A 164 -3.05 5.58 16.98
C PRO A 164 -3.53 4.21 16.49
N GLY A 165 -4.06 3.39 17.39
CA GLY A 165 -4.45 2.01 17.04
C GLY A 165 -3.28 1.02 16.94
N SER A 166 -2.03 1.49 17.10
CA SER A 166 -1.01 0.61 17.67
C SER A 166 -1.45 0.35 19.10
N ARG A 167 -2.28 -0.67 19.32
CA ARG A 167 -2.51 -1.18 20.68
C ARG A 167 -1.13 -1.24 21.29
N LYS A 168 -0.92 -0.61 22.45
CA LYS A 168 0.12 -1.04 23.38
C LYS A 168 -0.24 -2.49 23.62
N SER A 169 0.27 -3.35 22.75
CA SER A 169 0.08 -4.75 22.93
C SER A 169 0.95 -4.98 24.13
N HIS A 170 0.31 -5.04 25.30
CA HIS A 170 0.72 -5.90 26.37
C HIS A 170 0.68 -7.37 25.88
N ALA A 171 1.10 -7.63 24.63
CA ALA A 171 1.46 -8.95 24.19
C ALA A 171 2.79 -9.21 24.90
N THR A 172 2.65 -9.80 26.07
CA THR A 172 3.63 -10.64 26.74
C THR A 172 4.16 -11.76 25.82
N ASN A 173 3.59 -11.91 24.62
CA ASN A 173 3.84 -12.98 23.67
C ASN A 173 4.73 -12.49 22.52
N SER A 174 5.90 -13.11 22.37
CA SER A 174 6.86 -12.82 21.30
C SER A 174 6.31 -13.18 19.90
N ILE A 175 7.01 -12.77 18.82
CA ILE A 175 6.67 -13.16 17.44
C ILE A 175 6.64 -14.69 17.33
N GLU A 176 7.64 -15.33 17.92
CA GLU A 176 7.81 -16.77 17.97
C GLU A 176 6.64 -17.42 18.70
N PHE A 177 6.18 -16.86 19.82
CA PHE A 177 5.00 -17.37 20.52
C PHE A 177 3.78 -17.40 19.60
N ILE A 178 3.50 -16.31 18.89
CA ILE A 178 2.33 -16.20 18.00
C ILE A 178 2.45 -17.19 16.85
N ALA A 179 3.64 -17.30 16.24
CA ALA A 179 3.90 -18.24 15.15
C ALA A 179 3.73 -19.70 15.59
N ILE A 180 4.29 -20.08 16.74
CA ILE A 180 4.15 -21.43 17.29
C ILE A 180 2.71 -21.72 17.67
N ARG A 181 2.01 -20.80 18.34
CA ARG A 181 0.59 -20.96 18.67
C ARG A 181 -0.26 -21.15 17.42
N THR A 182 -0.02 -20.37 16.38
CA THR A 182 -0.71 -20.49 15.08
C THR A 182 -0.40 -21.82 14.41
N LEU A 183 0.85 -22.27 14.45
CA LEU A 183 1.25 -23.57 13.91
C LEU A 183 0.55 -24.73 14.66
N LEU A 184 0.57 -24.69 15.99
CA LEU A 184 -0.04 -25.72 16.83
C LEU A 184 -1.55 -25.82 16.58
N THR A 185 -2.26 -24.70 16.60
CA THR A 185 -3.71 -24.64 16.33
C THR A 185 -4.06 -25.04 14.90
N ARG A 186 -3.18 -24.79 13.92
CA ARG A 186 -3.40 -25.26 12.54
C ARG A 186 -3.19 -26.77 12.40
N LEU A 187 -2.19 -27.34 13.07
CA LEU A 187 -1.88 -28.78 12.98
C LEU A 187 -2.81 -29.63 13.86
N ARG A 188 -3.35 -29.03 14.93
CA ARG A 188 -4.33 -29.61 15.84
C ARG A 188 -5.47 -28.60 15.95
N PRO A 189 -6.43 -28.60 15.02
CA PRO A 189 -7.57 -27.70 15.09
C PRO A 189 -8.45 -28.00 16.31
N PRO A 190 -9.03 -26.97 16.96
CA PRO A 190 -9.92 -27.14 18.12
C PRO A 190 -11.15 -27.99 17.80
N GLU A 191 -11.55 -28.02 16.53
CA GLU A 191 -12.68 -28.82 16.06
C GLU A 191 -12.40 -30.32 16.10
N LEU A 192 -11.13 -30.74 16.07
CA LEU A 192 -10.73 -32.15 16.01
C LEU A 192 -9.96 -32.63 17.25
N PHE A 193 -9.47 -31.72 18.09
CA PHE A 193 -8.63 -32.05 19.25
C PHE A 193 -9.05 -31.23 20.47
N ALA A 194 -9.12 -31.87 21.64
CA ALA A 194 -9.38 -31.16 22.90
C ALA A 194 -8.31 -30.06 23.13
N HIS A 195 -8.74 -28.82 23.30
CA HIS A 195 -7.88 -27.67 23.53
C HIS A 195 -7.91 -27.25 24.99
N GLU A 196 -6.88 -27.65 25.73
CA GLU A 196 -6.56 -26.99 26.99
C GLU A 196 -5.70 -25.77 26.67
N GLU A 197 -6.30 -24.58 26.75
CA GLU A 197 -5.65 -23.32 26.39
C GLU A 197 -4.35 -23.07 27.17
N ASN A 198 -4.28 -23.57 28.41
CA ASN A 198 -3.09 -23.54 29.24
C ASN A 198 -1.92 -24.32 28.62
N ASN A 199 -2.17 -25.53 28.09
CA ASN A 199 -1.13 -26.38 27.49
C ASN A 199 -0.59 -25.77 26.20
N ILE A 200 -1.47 -25.26 25.33
CA ILE A 200 -1.06 -24.60 24.07
C ILE A 200 -0.21 -23.37 24.37
N SER A 201 -0.62 -22.57 25.38
CA SER A 201 0.14 -21.41 25.80
C SER A 201 1.50 -21.79 26.37
N GLU A 202 1.56 -22.80 27.25
CA GLU A 202 2.80 -23.30 27.83
C GLU A 202 3.77 -23.83 26.78
N TRP A 203 3.30 -24.67 25.85
CA TRP A 203 4.14 -25.20 24.76
C TRP A 203 4.64 -24.10 23.84
N SER A 204 3.76 -23.14 23.50
CA SER A 204 4.14 -21.98 22.68
C SER A 204 5.20 -21.15 23.38
N ALA A 205 5.06 -20.89 24.68
CA ALA A 205 6.05 -20.16 25.47
C ALA A 205 7.37 -20.90 25.59
N LYS A 206 7.34 -22.22 25.80
CA LYS A 206 8.54 -23.05 25.91
C LYS A 206 9.34 -23.06 24.60
N VAL A 207 8.68 -23.30 23.46
CA VAL A 207 9.36 -23.28 22.16
C VAL A 207 9.84 -21.87 21.81
N ALA A 208 9.02 -20.84 22.06
CA ALA A 208 9.43 -19.46 21.87
C ALA A 208 10.68 -19.12 22.69
N SER A 209 10.74 -19.50 23.98
CA SER A 209 11.91 -19.27 24.82
C SER A 209 13.16 -19.99 24.29
N PHE A 210 13.02 -21.20 23.75
CA PHE A 210 14.11 -21.93 23.13
C PHE A 210 14.62 -21.23 21.87
N LEU A 211 13.71 -20.77 21.00
CA LEU A 211 14.07 -19.99 19.82
C LEU A 211 14.74 -18.66 20.19
N CYS A 212 14.24 -17.95 21.21
CA CYS A 212 14.86 -16.73 21.70
C CYS A 212 16.24 -16.96 22.34
N SER A 213 16.52 -18.18 22.81
CA SER A 213 17.85 -18.55 23.34
C SER A 213 18.87 -18.86 22.24
N MET A 214 18.44 -19.00 20.98
CA MET A 214 19.35 -19.22 19.86
C MET A 214 20.20 -17.97 19.62
N THR A 215 21.52 -18.14 19.60
CA THR A 215 22.44 -17.05 19.28
C THR A 215 22.18 -16.55 17.86
N PRO A 216 21.82 -15.27 17.67
CA PRO A 216 21.75 -14.69 16.35
C PRO A 216 23.10 -14.84 15.66
N GLN A 217 23.12 -15.21 14.38
CA GLN A 217 24.35 -15.07 13.61
C GLN A 217 24.66 -13.58 13.53
N VAL A 218 25.71 -13.16 14.22
CA VAL A 218 26.33 -11.86 13.97
C VAL A 218 26.85 -11.95 12.55
N ALA A 219 26.17 -11.29 11.62
CA ALA A 219 26.64 -11.21 10.25
C ALA A 219 27.87 -10.29 10.27
N ALA A 220 29.03 -10.84 10.62
CA ALA A 220 30.34 -10.31 10.26
C ALA A 220 30.55 -10.47 8.74
N GLY A 221 29.55 -10.11 7.94
CA GLY A 221 29.68 -10.05 6.51
C GLY A 221 30.68 -8.96 6.15
N PRO A 222 31.44 -9.12 5.06
CA PRO A 222 32.29 -8.05 4.57
C PRO A 222 31.43 -6.81 4.28
N SER A 223 31.97 -5.62 4.58
CA SER A 223 31.36 -4.36 4.17
C SER A 223 30.99 -4.41 2.69
N PRO A 224 29.83 -3.89 2.28
CA PRO A 224 29.39 -4.01 0.89
C PRO A 224 30.34 -3.29 -0.04
N THR A 225 30.90 -4.00 -1.02
CA THR A 225 31.73 -3.38 -2.05
C THR A 225 30.86 -2.48 -2.94
N GLN A 226 31.33 -1.27 -3.23
CA GLN A 226 30.58 -0.29 -4.03
C GLN A 226 30.95 -0.33 -5.52
N SER A 227 32.13 -0.88 -5.81
CA SER A 227 32.61 -1.14 -7.16
C SER A 227 33.27 -2.51 -7.22
N TRP A 228 33.57 -3.00 -8.41
CA TRP A 228 34.25 -4.28 -8.64
C TRP A 228 34.93 -4.32 -10.01
N ASP A 229 35.88 -5.25 -10.18
CA ASP A 229 36.63 -5.46 -11.42
C ASP A 229 36.16 -6.70 -12.22
N LYS A 230 34.95 -7.21 -11.94
CA LYS A 230 34.43 -8.37 -12.68
C LYS A 230 34.14 -8.00 -14.14
N PRO A 231 34.38 -8.93 -15.09
CA PRO A 231 34.18 -8.73 -16.52
C PRO A 231 32.69 -8.75 -16.93
N GLU A 232 31.78 -8.36 -16.04
CA GLU A 232 30.37 -8.23 -16.40
C GLU A 232 30.16 -7.12 -17.42
N THR A 233 29.13 -7.29 -18.25
CA THR A 233 28.76 -6.31 -19.27
C THR A 233 28.32 -5.01 -18.59
N TRP A 234 29.10 -3.96 -18.77
CA TRP A 234 28.73 -2.61 -18.36
C TRP A 234 27.38 -2.25 -18.97
N SER A 235 26.43 -1.83 -18.14
CA SER A 235 25.08 -1.43 -18.58
C SER A 235 24.59 -0.22 -17.79
N LEU A 236 24.10 0.80 -18.51
CA LEU A 236 23.44 1.97 -17.93
C LEU A 236 22.01 1.65 -17.47
N GLU A 237 21.35 0.70 -18.12
CA GLU A 237 19.93 0.40 -17.88
C GLU A 237 19.69 -0.15 -16.47
N ARG A 238 20.68 -0.83 -15.89
CA ARG A 238 20.63 -1.40 -14.54
C ARG A 238 20.93 -0.39 -13.42
N ARG A 239 21.14 0.89 -13.76
CA ARG A 239 21.61 1.92 -12.81
C ARG A 239 20.52 2.88 -12.36
N CYS A 240 19.26 2.59 -12.70
CA CYS A 240 18.13 3.35 -12.22
C CYS A 240 16.89 2.45 -12.16
N GLY A 241 15.90 2.86 -11.37
CA GLY A 241 14.62 2.18 -11.31
C GLY A 241 14.58 0.95 -10.43
N MET A 242 13.61 0.09 -10.73
CA MET A 242 13.33 -1.11 -9.96
C MET A 242 14.48 -2.12 -10.09
N THR A 243 14.87 -2.70 -8.97
CA THR A 243 15.91 -3.75 -8.91
C THR A 243 15.43 -5.04 -9.56
N ASP A 244 16.35 -5.82 -10.14
CA ASP A 244 16.05 -7.20 -10.52
C ASP A 244 15.96 -8.10 -9.28
N THR A 245 15.36 -9.27 -9.48
CA THR A 245 15.09 -10.23 -8.40
C THR A 245 16.36 -10.71 -7.69
N GLU A 246 17.45 -11.00 -8.41
CA GLU A 246 18.64 -11.55 -7.78
C GLU A 246 19.38 -10.48 -6.97
N THR A 247 19.57 -9.30 -7.56
CA THR A 247 20.20 -8.20 -6.83
C THR A 247 19.33 -7.73 -5.66
N TYR A 248 18.00 -7.75 -5.78
CA TYR A 248 17.07 -7.44 -4.68
C TYR A 248 17.40 -8.25 -3.43
N PHE A 249 17.40 -9.58 -3.54
CA PHE A 249 17.69 -10.45 -2.41
C PHE A 249 19.17 -10.41 -1.98
N LEU A 250 20.10 -10.22 -2.91
CA LEU A 250 21.53 -10.15 -2.61
C LEU A 250 21.86 -8.96 -1.69
N ASP A 251 21.28 -7.79 -1.97
CA ASP A 251 21.65 -6.54 -1.31
C ASP A 251 20.86 -6.27 -0.03
N GLN A 252 19.78 -7.01 0.25
CA GLN A 252 18.91 -6.81 1.43
C GLN A 252 19.70 -6.67 2.73
N LYS A 253 20.74 -7.51 2.93
CA LYS A 253 21.60 -7.51 4.11
C LYS A 253 22.44 -6.25 4.31
N TYR A 254 22.53 -5.38 3.31
CA TYR A 254 23.31 -4.14 3.34
C TYR A 254 22.45 -2.88 3.37
N LEU A 255 21.13 -2.98 3.26
CA LEU A 255 20.25 -1.81 3.22
C LEU A 255 19.97 -1.29 4.63
N PHE A 256 21.00 -0.88 5.36
CA PHE A 256 20.93 -0.27 6.70
C PHE A 256 21.68 1.07 6.71
N LEU A 257 21.38 1.94 7.67
CA LEU A 257 21.94 3.31 7.71
C LEU A 257 23.47 3.30 7.64
N GLU A 258 24.11 2.42 8.41
CA GLU A 258 25.56 2.30 8.51
C GLU A 258 26.22 2.06 7.15
N TYR A 259 25.61 1.23 6.31
CA TYR A 259 26.15 0.89 5.00
C TYR A 259 25.77 1.92 3.93
N ILE A 260 24.54 2.43 3.96
CA ILE A 260 24.05 3.41 2.98
C ILE A 260 24.81 4.73 3.09
N TYR A 261 25.14 5.14 4.32
CA TYR A 261 25.90 6.36 4.58
C TYR A 261 27.38 6.09 4.89
N SER A 262 27.89 4.90 4.57
CA SER A 262 29.31 4.59 4.65
C SER A 262 30.13 5.45 3.69
N ALA A 263 31.43 5.61 3.99
CA ALA A 263 32.35 6.34 3.12
C ALA A 263 32.50 5.65 1.75
N ASP A 264 32.85 6.43 0.72
CA ASP A 264 33.05 5.89 -0.62
C ASP A 264 34.28 4.98 -0.67
N HIS A 265 34.15 3.84 -1.35
CA HIS A 265 35.26 2.93 -1.60
C HIS A 265 36.09 3.36 -2.82
N PRO A 266 37.36 2.92 -2.92
CA PRO A 266 38.19 3.17 -4.10
C PRO A 266 37.48 2.72 -5.39
N ALA A 267 37.46 3.59 -6.39
CA ALA A 267 36.76 3.33 -7.64
C ALA A 267 37.44 2.22 -8.45
N GLN A 268 36.69 1.15 -8.74
CA GLN A 268 37.07 0.04 -9.62
C GLN A 268 36.40 0.16 -10.99
N GLU A 269 36.48 -0.89 -11.82
CA GLU A 269 35.95 -0.90 -13.18
C GLU A 269 34.45 -0.54 -13.26
N ASN A 270 33.61 -1.30 -12.55
CA ASN A 270 32.15 -1.22 -12.60
C ASN A 270 31.56 -0.93 -11.21
N MET A 271 30.35 -0.37 -11.17
CA MET A 271 29.58 -0.17 -9.94
C MET A 271 28.79 -1.44 -9.57
N THR A 272 28.62 -1.72 -8.28
CA THR A 272 27.79 -2.84 -7.79
C THR A 272 26.30 -2.48 -7.71
N SER A 273 25.42 -3.48 -7.64
CA SER A 273 23.98 -3.26 -7.43
C SER A 273 23.68 -2.56 -6.11
N PHE A 274 24.47 -2.84 -5.07
CA PHE A 274 24.39 -2.12 -3.80
C PHE A 274 24.70 -0.63 -3.98
N ALA A 275 25.76 -0.27 -4.70
CA ALA A 275 26.10 1.14 -4.93
C ALA A 275 25.02 1.89 -5.74
N VAL A 276 24.38 1.23 -6.71
CA VAL A 276 23.19 1.78 -7.39
C VAL A 276 22.08 2.06 -6.38
N LYS A 277 21.75 1.09 -5.52
CA LYS A 277 20.68 1.26 -4.50
C LYS A 277 21.00 2.35 -3.50
N ARG A 278 22.27 2.43 -3.06
CA ARG A 278 22.79 3.49 -2.19
C ARG A 278 22.59 4.86 -2.84
N ASP A 279 22.99 5.02 -4.09
CA ASP A 279 22.83 6.27 -4.84
C ASP A 279 21.35 6.67 -5.00
N ILE A 280 20.50 5.70 -5.42
CA ILE A 280 19.04 5.90 -5.50
C ILE A 280 18.49 6.40 -4.16
N PHE A 281 18.84 5.74 -3.06
CA PHE A 281 18.36 6.13 -1.74
C PHE A 281 18.85 7.54 -1.37
N GLN A 282 20.15 7.82 -1.52
CA GLN A 282 20.73 9.12 -1.20
C GLN A 282 20.22 10.26 -2.09
N SER A 283 19.70 9.97 -3.29
CA SER A 283 19.09 10.98 -4.17
C SER A 283 17.78 11.55 -3.60
N PHE A 284 17.05 10.76 -2.80
CA PHE A 284 15.83 11.20 -2.11
C PHE A 284 16.06 11.52 -0.62
N PHE A 285 17.09 10.94 -0.03
CA PHE A 285 17.47 11.08 1.38
C PHE A 285 18.95 11.48 1.49
N PRO A 286 19.29 12.75 1.22
CA PRO A 286 20.68 13.22 1.25
C PRO A 286 21.32 13.08 2.64
N ASP A 287 22.63 13.28 2.70
CA ASP A 287 23.40 13.19 3.93
C ASP A 287 22.87 14.12 5.02
N MET A 288 23.00 13.65 6.26
CA MET A 288 22.59 14.34 7.49
C MET A 288 23.46 15.59 7.72
N SER A 289 23.34 16.60 6.89
CA SER A 289 24.01 17.90 7.08
C SER A 289 23.13 18.86 7.87
N ASP A 290 23.74 19.89 8.48
CA ASP A 290 23.12 20.83 9.43
C ASP A 290 21.78 21.45 8.97
N THR A 291 21.49 21.47 7.67
CA THR A 291 20.19 21.90 7.11
C THR A 291 18.99 21.06 7.61
N ASP A 292 19.20 19.78 7.92
CA ASP A 292 18.16 18.91 8.47
C ASP A 292 17.83 19.27 9.93
N ILE A 293 18.83 19.74 10.69
CA ILE A 293 18.71 20.18 12.10
C ILE A 293 17.98 21.52 12.19
N GLU A 294 18.29 22.44 11.27
CA GLU A 294 17.63 23.75 11.18
C GLU A 294 16.17 23.61 10.73
N SER A 295 15.90 22.64 9.84
CA SER A 295 14.55 22.24 9.43
C SER A 295 13.76 21.60 10.57
N GLU A 296 14.38 20.76 11.40
CA GLU A 296 13.74 20.20 12.61
C GLU A 296 13.41 21.31 13.63
N ARG A 297 14.34 22.24 13.90
CA ARG A 297 14.10 23.35 14.82
C ARG A 297 12.94 24.22 14.36
N ASN A 298 12.96 24.67 13.10
CA ASN A 298 11.94 25.57 12.55
C ASN A 298 10.56 24.91 12.42
N GLN A 299 10.50 23.60 12.16
CA GLN A 299 9.23 22.87 12.09
C GLN A 299 8.65 22.60 13.47
N VAL A 300 9.47 22.31 14.49
CA VAL A 300 9.01 22.10 15.87
C VAL A 300 8.54 23.42 16.52
N THR A 301 9.24 24.55 16.30
CA THR A 301 8.75 25.86 16.78
C THR A 301 7.46 26.29 16.10
N ALA A 302 7.35 26.15 14.78
CA ALA A 302 6.11 26.46 14.05
C ALA A 302 4.92 25.56 14.44
N TYR A 303 5.19 24.33 14.89
CA TYR A 303 4.16 23.40 15.38
C TYR A 303 3.69 23.74 16.80
N ASN A 304 4.63 24.04 17.70
CA ASN A 304 4.31 24.34 19.10
C ASN A 304 3.58 25.69 19.28
N SER A 305 3.65 26.59 18.31
CA SER A 305 2.93 27.86 18.34
C SER A 305 1.46 27.79 17.89
N ASN A 306 0.98 26.66 17.33
CA ASN A 306 -0.30 26.60 16.62
C ASN A 306 -1.30 25.52 17.06
N HIS A 307 -1.07 24.73 18.11
CA HIS A 307 -2.11 23.82 18.62
C HIS A 307 -2.04 23.55 20.11
N ASP A 308 -3.22 23.57 20.73
CA ASP A 308 -3.51 23.06 22.07
C ASP A 308 -2.98 21.64 22.26
N THR A 309 -2.33 21.47 23.42
CA THR A 309 -1.87 20.21 23.99
C THR A 309 -2.94 19.10 23.87
N PRO A 310 -2.58 17.85 23.51
CA PRO A 310 -3.49 16.74 23.65
C PRO A 310 -3.77 16.54 25.14
N VAL A 311 -5.01 16.82 25.55
CA VAL A 311 -5.50 16.52 26.90
C VAL A 311 -5.40 15.02 27.12
N VAL A 312 -4.60 14.62 28.10
CA VAL A 312 -4.61 13.29 28.69
C VAL A 312 -5.96 13.14 29.40
N PRO A 313 -6.80 12.12 29.12
CA PRO A 313 -8.03 11.94 29.87
C PRO A 313 -7.66 11.54 31.31
N GLN A 314 -7.81 12.46 32.25
CA GLN A 314 -7.93 12.11 33.66
C GLN A 314 -9.30 11.44 33.84
N GLN A 315 -9.28 10.23 34.40
CA GLN A 315 -10.44 9.65 35.07
C GLN A 315 -10.82 10.59 36.22
N ASP A 316 -12.10 10.92 36.34
CA ASP A 316 -12.84 10.76 37.60
C ASP A 316 -14.34 11.07 37.44
N ILE A 317 -15.12 10.08 37.87
CA ILE A 317 -16.31 10.15 38.73
C ILE A 317 -17.62 10.74 38.16
N GLU A 318 -18.64 9.89 38.28
CA GLU A 318 -20.08 10.13 38.08
C GLU A 318 -20.55 11.45 38.70
N ASP A 319 -21.36 12.23 37.97
CA ASP A 319 -22.67 12.57 38.51
C ASP A 319 -23.67 13.07 37.45
N THR A 320 -24.93 12.86 37.81
CA THR A 320 -26.14 12.89 37.00
C THR A 320 -26.70 14.31 36.88
N SER A 321 -27.16 14.74 35.71
CA SER A 321 -28.47 15.40 35.50
C SER A 321 -28.63 16.03 34.11
N MET A 322 -29.88 15.98 33.67
CA MET A 322 -30.42 16.48 32.41
C MET A 322 -30.53 18.00 32.40
N GLU A 323 -30.44 18.63 31.22
CA GLU A 323 -31.56 19.41 30.66
C GLU A 323 -31.23 19.94 29.26
N GLU A 324 -32.29 20.03 28.46
CA GLU A 324 -32.37 20.43 27.06
C GLU A 324 -32.21 21.95 26.90
N ASP A 325 -31.72 22.41 25.74
CA ASP A 325 -32.44 23.47 25.04
C ASP A 325 -32.06 23.58 23.56
N HIS A 326 -33.10 23.72 22.74
CA HIS A 326 -33.07 23.95 21.30
C HIS A 326 -32.71 25.40 20.97
N GLN A 327 -31.94 25.63 19.90
CA GLN A 327 -32.27 26.72 18.98
C GLN A 327 -31.68 26.56 17.57
N VAL A 328 -32.58 26.74 16.61
CA VAL A 328 -32.44 26.65 15.16
C VAL A 328 -32.04 28.03 14.61
N ALA A 329 -31.12 28.09 13.65
CA ALA A 329 -30.94 29.26 12.80
C ALA A 329 -30.70 28.84 11.34
N ILE A 330 -31.64 29.26 10.49
CA ILE A 330 -31.71 29.08 9.04
C ILE A 330 -30.91 30.20 8.38
N HIS A 331 -30.06 29.88 7.40
CA HIS A 331 -29.59 30.87 6.42
C HIS A 331 -29.66 30.34 4.99
N HIS A 332 -30.59 30.92 4.23
CA HIS A 332 -30.67 30.91 2.76
C HIS A 332 -29.67 31.91 2.16
N SER A 333 -29.12 31.60 0.98
CA SER A 333 -28.81 32.50 -0.16
C SER A 333 -28.01 31.72 -1.23
N ASN A 334 -28.63 31.27 -2.32
CA ASN A 334 -28.72 31.91 -3.65
C ASN A 334 -27.49 31.70 -4.57
N LEU A 335 -27.70 30.84 -5.56
CA LEU A 335 -26.94 30.70 -6.82
C LEU A 335 -27.36 31.77 -7.84
N PRO A 336 -26.51 32.06 -8.85
CA PRO A 336 -26.97 32.45 -10.18
C PRO A 336 -26.61 31.43 -11.26
N ILE A 337 -27.59 31.19 -12.14
CA ILE A 337 -27.58 30.38 -13.37
C ILE A 337 -27.13 31.29 -14.53
N THR A 338 -26.36 30.86 -15.55
CA THR A 338 -26.71 30.44 -16.95
C THR A 338 -25.52 30.87 -17.87
N PRO A 339 -25.39 30.51 -19.17
CA PRO A 339 -25.98 29.42 -19.99
C PRO A 339 -24.96 28.59 -20.80
N GLN A 340 -25.45 27.47 -21.36
CA GLN A 340 -24.81 26.56 -22.33
C GLN A 340 -24.66 27.19 -23.73
N ALA A 341 -23.69 26.66 -24.51
CA ALA A 341 -23.66 26.76 -25.97
C ALA A 341 -23.48 25.36 -26.60
N THR A 342 -24.30 25.09 -27.62
CA THR A 342 -24.41 23.85 -28.40
C THR A 342 -23.72 24.00 -29.75
N ILE A 343 -22.87 23.05 -30.18
CA ILE A 343 -22.55 22.78 -31.60
C ILE A 343 -22.31 21.27 -31.81
N LEU A 344 -22.98 20.70 -32.84
CA LEU A 344 -22.95 19.34 -33.43
C LEU A 344 -22.13 19.35 -34.76
N PRO A 345 -22.01 18.26 -35.57
CA PRO A 345 -21.08 17.13 -35.48
C PRO A 345 -20.28 16.88 -36.81
N THR A 346 -19.39 15.89 -36.87
CA THR A 346 -19.03 15.22 -38.15
C THR A 346 -18.53 13.78 -37.93
N GLU A 347 -18.76 12.95 -38.95
CA GLU A 347 -19.03 11.52 -38.97
C GLU A 347 -17.81 10.56 -38.93
N GLY A 348 -18.07 9.29 -38.60
CA GLY A 348 -17.18 8.16 -38.88
C GLY A 348 -17.52 6.88 -38.10
N MET A 349 -18.28 5.98 -38.74
CA MET A 349 -18.86 4.73 -38.20
C MET A 349 -17.86 3.72 -37.58
N ILE A 350 -18.32 2.94 -36.58
CA ILE A 350 -18.36 1.46 -36.53
C ILE A 350 -19.32 1.04 -35.39
N GLN A 351 -20.10 -0.01 -35.64
CA GLN A 351 -21.33 -0.45 -34.95
C GLN A 351 -21.16 -0.81 -33.45
N ALA A 352 -22.02 -0.23 -32.60
CA ALA A 352 -22.21 -0.64 -31.20
C ALA A 352 -23.55 -1.35 -31.02
N GLN A 353 -23.53 -2.45 -30.25
CA GLN A 353 -24.71 -3.22 -29.84
C GLN A 353 -25.66 -2.32 -29.00
N ALA A 354 -26.96 -2.42 -29.28
CA ALA A 354 -27.99 -1.54 -28.72
C ALA A 354 -28.10 -1.68 -27.19
N VAL A 355 -27.68 -0.63 -26.47
CA VAL A 355 -28.01 -0.39 -25.06
C VAL A 355 -29.36 0.31 -25.02
N ILE A 356 -30.36 -0.30 -24.38
CA ILE A 356 -31.65 0.36 -24.15
C ILE A 356 -31.49 1.30 -22.97
N GLN A 357 -31.35 2.60 -23.23
CA GLN A 357 -31.56 3.64 -22.21
C GLN A 357 -33.07 3.82 -22.01
N LEU A 358 -33.54 3.67 -20.78
CA LEU A 358 -34.91 4.00 -20.42
C LEU A 358 -35.12 5.53 -20.50
N PRO A 359 -36.29 6.02 -20.95
CA PRO A 359 -36.56 7.45 -21.00
C PRO A 359 -36.67 8.03 -19.59
N ASP A 360 -36.14 9.24 -19.41
CA ASP A 360 -36.45 10.10 -18.27
C ASP A 360 -37.95 10.38 -18.25
N SER A 361 -38.69 9.62 -17.45
CA SER A 361 -40.08 9.90 -17.15
C SER A 361 -40.33 9.69 -15.65
N GLY A 362 -40.37 10.82 -14.94
CA GLY A 362 -41.36 11.15 -13.90
C GLY A 362 -41.60 10.16 -12.76
N LEU A 363 -41.21 10.59 -11.55
CA LEU A 363 -41.79 10.19 -10.26
C LEU A 363 -41.85 8.68 -9.98
N ALA A 364 -40.69 8.09 -9.68
CA ALA A 364 -40.62 6.79 -9.01
C ALA A 364 -40.32 6.98 -7.50
N ASN A 365 -41.18 6.43 -6.66
CA ASN A 365 -41.17 6.52 -5.20
C ASN A 365 -39.78 6.28 -4.57
N SER A 366 -39.29 7.24 -3.77
CA SER A 366 -37.95 7.25 -3.18
C SER A 366 -37.77 6.33 -1.96
N HIS A 367 -38.33 5.11 -2.00
CA HIS A 367 -38.25 4.17 -0.88
C HIS A 367 -37.52 2.86 -1.21
N ASP A 368 -37.20 2.59 -2.48
CA ASP A 368 -36.49 1.35 -2.84
C ASP A 368 -34.98 1.48 -2.66
N ALA A 369 -34.40 0.48 -1.97
CA ALA A 369 -32.96 0.40 -1.70
C ALA A 369 -32.11 0.14 -2.96
N VAL A 370 -32.72 -0.31 -4.06
CA VAL A 370 -32.05 -0.66 -5.32
C VAL A 370 -32.80 -0.03 -6.50
N GLN A 371 -32.08 0.63 -7.41
CA GLN A 371 -32.66 1.22 -8.62
C GLN A 371 -31.88 0.78 -9.85
N ILE A 372 -32.57 0.39 -10.93
CA ILE A 372 -31.92 -0.05 -12.17
C ILE A 372 -31.41 1.17 -12.94
N LEU A 373 -30.11 1.19 -13.26
CA LEU A 373 -29.46 2.22 -14.07
C LEU A 373 -29.39 1.83 -15.56
N GLN A 374 -29.00 0.59 -15.82
CA GLN A 374 -28.77 0.09 -17.17
C GLN A 374 -29.10 -1.39 -17.19
N MET A 375 -29.76 -1.83 -18.25
CA MET A 375 -30.06 -3.25 -18.44
C MET A 375 -29.77 -3.68 -19.88
N SER A 376 -29.34 -4.92 -20.01
CA SER A 376 -29.23 -5.65 -21.27
C SER A 376 -29.73 -7.07 -21.03
N PRO A 377 -29.92 -7.88 -22.09
CA PRO A 377 -30.22 -9.30 -21.91
C PRO A 377 -29.13 -10.09 -21.15
N THR A 378 -27.93 -9.54 -20.96
CA THR A 378 -26.80 -10.21 -20.31
C THR A 378 -26.58 -9.74 -18.88
N ALA A 379 -26.81 -8.46 -18.59
CA ALA A 379 -26.54 -7.91 -17.27
C ALA A 379 -27.50 -6.78 -16.90
N CYS A 380 -27.68 -6.57 -15.60
CA CYS A 380 -28.42 -5.45 -15.04
C CYS A 380 -27.53 -4.71 -14.04
N LYS A 381 -27.30 -3.43 -14.30
CA LYS A 381 -26.56 -2.54 -13.41
C LYS A 381 -27.54 -1.70 -12.60
N CYS A 382 -27.36 -1.68 -11.29
CA CYS A 382 -28.20 -0.96 -10.36
C CYS A 382 -27.38 -0.03 -9.46
N THR A 383 -27.97 1.07 -9.00
CA THR A 383 -27.50 1.77 -7.79
C THR A 383 -28.11 1.13 -6.56
N VAL A 384 -27.35 1.15 -5.47
CA VAL A 384 -27.79 0.64 -4.17
C VAL A 384 -27.67 1.75 -3.13
N ASN A 385 -28.79 2.14 -2.54
CA ASN A 385 -28.85 3.15 -1.48
C ASN A 385 -28.60 2.53 -0.09
N MET A 386 -27.58 1.69 0.03
CA MET A 386 -27.17 1.01 1.26
C MET A 386 -25.65 0.90 1.32
N SER A 387 -25.10 0.68 2.52
CA SER A 387 -23.69 0.33 2.64
C SER A 387 -23.45 -1.09 2.07
N PRO A 388 -22.22 -1.42 1.65
CA PRO A 388 -21.88 -2.77 1.18
C PRO A 388 -22.21 -3.84 2.24
N ASP A 389 -21.93 -3.52 3.50
CA ASP A 389 -22.17 -4.38 4.66
C ASP A 389 -23.68 -4.65 4.85
N ASP A 390 -24.51 -3.60 4.86
CA ASP A 390 -25.96 -3.73 5.04
C ASP A 390 -26.62 -4.42 3.86
N PHE A 391 -26.15 -4.15 2.63
CA PHE A 391 -26.67 -4.78 1.43
C PHE A 391 -26.43 -6.28 1.47
N TYR A 392 -25.23 -6.72 1.84
CA TYR A 392 -24.93 -8.15 1.96
C TYR A 392 -25.71 -8.82 3.08
N ALA A 393 -25.82 -8.19 4.26
CA ALA A 393 -26.63 -8.71 5.36
C ALA A 393 -28.11 -8.87 4.99
N SER A 394 -28.63 -7.99 4.13
CA SER A 394 -30.00 -8.09 3.62
C SER A 394 -30.10 -9.14 2.50
N PHE A 395 -29.08 -9.24 1.63
CA PHE A 395 -29.01 -10.18 0.52
C PHE A 395 -29.01 -11.64 0.98
N ILE A 396 -28.23 -11.99 2.01
CA ILE A 396 -28.14 -13.37 2.50
C ILE A 396 -29.41 -13.87 3.20
N LYS A 397 -30.31 -12.96 3.59
CA LYS A 397 -31.61 -13.29 4.19
C LYS A 397 -32.67 -13.64 3.13
N LEU A 398 -32.41 -13.34 1.87
CA LEU A 398 -33.32 -13.62 0.77
C LEU A 398 -33.28 -15.09 0.35
N PRO A 399 -34.35 -15.61 -0.28
CA PRO A 399 -34.28 -16.87 -1.01
C PRO A 399 -33.10 -16.87 -1.98
N ARG A 400 -32.48 -18.04 -2.17
CA ARG A 400 -31.25 -18.19 -2.95
C ARG A 400 -31.39 -17.52 -4.32
N TYR A 401 -30.69 -16.39 -4.49
CA TYR A 401 -30.69 -15.65 -5.74
C TYR A 401 -29.96 -16.46 -6.82
N ASN A 402 -30.64 -16.74 -7.93
CA ASN A 402 -30.10 -17.57 -9.02
C ASN A 402 -29.35 -16.71 -10.05
N GLY A 403 -28.21 -16.14 -9.63
CA GLY A 403 -27.39 -15.30 -10.50
C GLY A 403 -26.03 -14.96 -9.90
N VAL A 404 -25.23 -14.25 -10.68
CA VAL A 404 -23.92 -13.73 -10.27
C VAL A 404 -24.07 -12.26 -9.94
N VAL A 405 -23.61 -11.84 -8.76
CA VAL A 405 -23.74 -10.47 -8.29
C VAL A 405 -22.35 -9.90 -8.00
N PHE A 406 -22.07 -8.72 -8.55
CA PHE A 406 -20.86 -7.95 -8.28
C PHE A 406 -21.24 -6.61 -7.65
N PHE A 407 -20.81 -6.34 -6.43
CA PHE A 407 -21.06 -5.09 -5.72
C PHE A 407 -19.81 -4.21 -5.72
N GLU A 408 -19.88 -3.05 -6.36
CA GLU A 408 -18.80 -2.07 -6.39
C GLU A 408 -18.81 -1.20 -5.14
N VAL A 409 -17.81 -1.39 -4.28
CA VAL A 409 -17.78 -0.79 -2.94
C VAL A 409 -17.72 0.75 -2.97
N ALA A 410 -17.03 1.32 -3.95
CA ALA A 410 -16.82 2.77 -4.02
C ALA A 410 -18.06 3.52 -4.55
N THR A 411 -18.69 3.01 -5.61
CA THR A 411 -19.83 3.66 -6.28
C THR A 411 -21.18 3.21 -5.73
N ARG A 412 -21.21 2.15 -4.90
CA ARG A 412 -22.43 1.49 -4.43
C ARG A 412 -23.33 1.05 -5.59
N GLU A 413 -22.69 0.54 -6.63
CA GLU A 413 -23.37 -0.04 -7.78
C GLU A 413 -23.33 -1.56 -7.66
N ALA A 414 -24.42 -2.22 -8.04
CA ALA A 414 -24.50 -3.67 -8.09
C ALA A 414 -24.76 -4.11 -9.53
N LEU A 415 -23.95 -5.05 -10.01
CA LEU A 415 -24.08 -5.67 -11.31
C LEU A 415 -24.60 -7.09 -11.14
N PHE A 416 -25.73 -7.38 -11.76
CA PHE A 416 -26.38 -8.69 -11.75
C PHE A 416 -26.21 -9.31 -13.13
N LEU A 417 -25.66 -10.52 -13.16
CA LEU A 417 -25.53 -11.33 -14.37
C LEU A 417 -26.25 -12.65 -14.19
N ARG A 418 -26.66 -13.22 -15.32
CA ARG A 418 -27.12 -14.60 -15.36
C ARG A 418 -25.92 -15.55 -15.34
N PRO A 419 -26.01 -16.72 -14.69
CA PRO A 419 -24.90 -17.68 -14.67
C PRO A 419 -24.46 -18.09 -16.08
N GLU A 420 -25.41 -18.17 -17.03
CA GLU A 420 -25.15 -18.56 -18.42
C GLU A 420 -24.43 -17.48 -19.24
N THR A 421 -24.36 -16.25 -18.72
CA THR A 421 -23.69 -15.11 -19.38
C THR A 421 -22.51 -14.59 -18.57
N ALA A 422 -22.04 -15.35 -17.59
CA ALA A 422 -20.91 -14.96 -16.73
C ALA A 422 -19.58 -14.87 -17.50
N ASP A 423 -19.47 -15.56 -18.64
CA ASP A 423 -18.36 -15.46 -19.58
C ASP A 423 -18.22 -14.06 -20.20
N LYS A 424 -19.32 -13.30 -20.26
CA LYS A 424 -19.37 -11.93 -20.81
C LYS A 424 -18.99 -10.84 -19.81
N LEU A 425 -18.50 -11.20 -18.63
CA LEU A 425 -18.04 -10.22 -17.62
C LEU A 425 -17.04 -9.17 -18.16
N PRO A 426 -16.08 -9.51 -19.07
CA PRO A 426 -15.17 -8.52 -19.68
C PRO A 426 -15.87 -7.43 -20.48
N ASP A 427 -17.04 -7.73 -21.04
CA ASP A 427 -17.80 -6.78 -21.85
C ASP A 427 -18.58 -5.78 -20.98
N VAL A 428 -18.73 -6.08 -19.68
CA VAL A 428 -19.61 -5.34 -18.77
C VAL A 428 -18.83 -4.57 -17.71
N ILE A 429 -17.69 -5.09 -17.25
CA ILE A 429 -16.82 -4.42 -16.30
C ILE A 429 -15.55 -3.95 -17.00
N ASN A 430 -15.37 -2.63 -17.10
CA ASN A 430 -14.11 -2.06 -17.57
C ASN A 430 -12.98 -2.27 -16.56
N ASP A 431 -11.76 -2.43 -17.06
CA ASP A 431 -10.54 -2.54 -16.26
C ASP A 431 -10.53 -3.72 -15.27
N LEU A 432 -11.04 -4.89 -15.68
CA LEU A 432 -11.14 -6.08 -14.81
C LEU A 432 -9.83 -6.42 -14.07
N ASP A 433 -8.68 -6.25 -14.73
CA ASP A 433 -7.35 -6.57 -14.19
C ASP A 433 -6.85 -5.57 -13.14
N LEU A 434 -7.46 -4.37 -13.08
CA LEU A 434 -7.09 -3.31 -12.13
C LEU A 434 -7.97 -3.34 -10.86
N ARG A 435 -8.81 -4.36 -10.71
CA ARG A 435 -9.79 -4.49 -9.64
C ARG A 435 -9.47 -5.69 -8.75
N TRP A 436 -9.72 -5.53 -7.46
CA TRP A 436 -9.75 -6.66 -6.54
C TRP A 436 -11.17 -7.24 -6.48
N TYR A 437 -11.28 -8.53 -6.24
CA TYR A 437 -12.55 -9.24 -6.07
C TYR A 437 -12.50 -10.04 -4.78
N ALA A 438 -13.55 -9.96 -3.98
CA ALA A 438 -13.64 -10.69 -2.73
C ALA A 438 -15.02 -11.30 -2.53
N LYS A 439 -15.06 -12.49 -1.96
CA LYS A 439 -16.29 -13.20 -1.57
C LYS A 439 -16.21 -13.51 -0.09
N VAL A 440 -17.37 -13.54 0.58
CA VAL A 440 -17.44 -13.95 1.98
C VAL A 440 -17.16 -15.44 2.08
N VAL A 441 -16.26 -15.82 2.97
CA VAL A 441 -15.87 -17.21 3.22
C VAL A 441 -16.23 -17.56 4.65
N ASN A 442 -17.14 -18.51 4.81
CA ASN A 442 -17.69 -19.00 6.08
C ASN A 442 -18.64 -18.01 6.78
N ASP A 443 -19.30 -18.46 7.85
CA ASP A 443 -20.29 -17.68 8.63
C ASP A 443 -19.67 -16.52 9.44
N THR A 444 -18.35 -16.30 9.33
CA THR A 444 -17.61 -15.29 10.10
C THR A 444 -17.59 -13.90 9.46
N LEU A 445 -18.37 -13.68 8.38
CA LEU A 445 -18.42 -12.41 7.63
C LEU A 445 -17.05 -11.92 7.13
N SER A 446 -16.08 -12.83 7.00
CA SER A 446 -14.73 -12.55 6.54
C SER A 446 -14.66 -12.56 5.02
N LEU A 447 -14.03 -11.53 4.44
CA LEU A 447 -13.85 -11.39 2.99
C LEU A 447 -12.50 -11.95 2.55
N LYS A 448 -12.53 -12.92 1.65
CA LYS A 448 -11.33 -13.46 1.00
C LYS A 448 -11.23 -12.94 -0.42
N THR A 449 -10.06 -12.44 -0.79
CA THR A 449 -9.78 -11.99 -2.15
C THR A 449 -9.46 -13.17 -3.08
N PHE A 450 -9.91 -13.09 -4.32
CA PHE A 450 -9.67 -14.09 -5.36
C PHE A 450 -9.03 -13.47 -6.61
N PRO A 451 -8.03 -14.12 -7.22
CA PRO A 451 -7.54 -13.76 -8.54
C PRO A 451 -8.67 -13.79 -9.58
N LEU A 452 -8.61 -12.90 -10.57
CA LEU A 452 -9.64 -12.79 -11.61
C LEU A 452 -9.95 -14.12 -12.31
N LYS A 453 -8.93 -14.93 -12.61
CA LYS A 453 -9.09 -16.28 -13.19
C LYS A 453 -9.98 -17.21 -12.33
N ASP A 454 -9.88 -17.10 -11.01
CA ASP A 454 -10.63 -17.93 -10.08
C ASP A 454 -12.06 -17.40 -9.93
N VAL A 455 -12.22 -16.06 -10.00
CA VAL A 455 -13.53 -15.41 -10.09
C VAL A 455 -14.33 -15.93 -11.29
N PHE A 456 -13.73 -15.94 -12.48
CA PHE A 456 -14.36 -16.49 -13.68
C PHE A 456 -14.76 -17.95 -13.52
N ALA A 457 -13.84 -18.79 -13.02
CA ALA A 457 -14.11 -20.20 -12.81
C ALA A 457 -15.25 -20.44 -11.80
N MET A 458 -15.39 -19.58 -10.78
CA MET A 458 -16.48 -19.65 -9.81
C MET A 458 -17.82 -19.20 -10.41
N CYS A 459 -17.83 -18.09 -11.16
CA CYS A 459 -19.05 -17.55 -11.77
C CYS A 459 -19.72 -18.53 -12.75
N GLN A 460 -18.93 -19.40 -13.38
CA GLN A 460 -19.43 -20.43 -14.31
C GLN A 460 -19.97 -21.69 -13.61
N ARG A 461 -19.68 -21.89 -12.33
CA ARG A 461 -20.04 -23.12 -11.59
C ARG A 461 -21.28 -22.96 -10.74
N GLU A 462 -21.44 -21.81 -10.10
CA GLU A 462 -22.54 -21.57 -9.15
C GLU A 462 -22.93 -20.09 -9.08
N PRO A 463 -24.18 -19.80 -8.67
CA PRO A 463 -24.57 -18.47 -8.23
C PRO A 463 -23.63 -17.97 -7.13
N CYS A 464 -23.13 -16.75 -7.28
CA CYS A 464 -22.11 -16.21 -6.38
C CYS A 464 -22.22 -14.70 -6.24
N PHE A 465 -21.74 -14.22 -5.10
CA PHE A 465 -21.71 -12.81 -4.75
C PHE A 465 -20.25 -12.39 -4.54
N PHE A 466 -19.84 -11.34 -5.23
CA PHE A 466 -18.53 -10.71 -5.07
C PHE A 466 -18.68 -9.24 -4.70
N PHE A 467 -17.85 -8.80 -3.78
CA PHE A 467 -17.46 -7.40 -3.68
C PHE A 467 -16.30 -7.15 -4.60
N TYR A 468 -16.27 -5.99 -5.23
CA TYR A 468 -15.12 -5.58 -6.01
C TYR A 468 -14.90 -4.07 -5.93
N GLY A 469 -13.69 -3.66 -6.30
CA GLY A 469 -13.30 -2.26 -6.30
C GLY A 469 -11.96 -2.06 -7.00
N ARG A 470 -11.67 -0.82 -7.38
CA ARG A 470 -10.36 -0.47 -7.95
C ARG A 470 -9.28 -0.61 -6.89
N THR A 471 -8.14 -1.19 -7.29
CA THR A 471 -6.95 -1.35 -6.44
C THR A 471 -6.42 0.01 -5.95
N GLU A 472 -6.70 1.08 -6.69
CA GLU A 472 -6.43 2.45 -6.30
C GLU A 472 -7.71 3.11 -5.76
N GLY A 473 -7.71 3.53 -4.49
CA GLY A 473 -8.72 4.42 -3.92
C GLY A 473 -9.91 3.75 -3.20
N SER A 474 -10.25 2.49 -3.50
CA SER A 474 -11.28 1.77 -2.75
C SER A 474 -10.66 0.92 -1.64
N GLY A 475 -10.92 1.27 -0.38
CA GLY A 475 -10.39 0.54 0.77
C GLY A 475 -11.03 -0.83 0.88
N PHE A 476 -10.31 -1.89 0.50
CA PHE A 476 -10.72 -3.26 0.78
C PHE A 476 -10.79 -3.47 2.30
N LYS A 477 -11.98 -3.81 2.80
CA LYS A 477 -12.17 -4.27 4.18
C LYS A 477 -12.15 -5.79 4.17
N SER A 478 -11.34 -6.40 5.04
CA SER A 478 -11.26 -7.86 5.16
C SER A 478 -12.42 -8.48 5.96
N GLN A 479 -13.32 -7.67 6.51
CA GLN A 479 -14.43 -8.10 7.33
C GLN A 479 -15.64 -7.18 7.10
N LEU A 480 -16.83 -7.76 7.02
CA LEU A 480 -18.08 -7.02 7.02
C LEU A 480 -18.53 -6.75 8.45
N SER A 481 -19.01 -5.54 8.70
CA SER A 481 -19.61 -5.10 9.95
C SER A 481 -20.99 -4.51 9.66
N PRO A 482 -21.99 -5.34 9.31
CA PRO A 482 -23.32 -4.86 9.00
C PRO A 482 -23.95 -4.22 10.23
N ASP A 483 -24.66 -3.11 10.02
CA ASP A 483 -25.48 -2.54 11.07
C ASP A 483 -26.74 -3.39 11.23
N VAL A 484 -27.34 -3.45 12.41
CA VAL A 484 -28.48 -4.36 12.72
C VAL A 484 -29.80 -3.92 12.05
N THR A 485 -29.72 -3.16 10.96
CA THR A 485 -30.89 -2.64 10.27
C THR A 485 -31.48 -3.66 9.30
N ASP A 486 -32.66 -4.20 9.64
CA ASP A 486 -33.48 -5.05 8.77
C ASP A 486 -34.13 -4.21 7.66
N LYS A 487 -33.33 -3.81 6.66
CA LYS A 487 -33.83 -3.12 5.48
C LYS A 487 -34.28 -4.13 4.44
N LYS A 488 -35.53 -4.02 4.00
CA LYS A 488 -36.07 -4.83 2.91
C LYS A 488 -35.43 -4.41 1.59
N ILE A 489 -34.94 -5.39 0.81
CA ILE A 489 -34.33 -5.12 -0.50
C ILE A 489 -35.08 -5.85 -1.62
N SER A 490 -35.25 -5.16 -2.74
CA SER A 490 -35.77 -5.73 -3.99
C SER A 490 -34.60 -6.02 -4.92
N LEU A 491 -34.55 -7.21 -5.51
CA LEU A 491 -33.47 -7.59 -6.42
C LEU A 491 -33.95 -7.63 -7.88
N PRO A 492 -33.10 -7.29 -8.85
CA PRO A 492 -33.43 -7.49 -10.26
C PRO A 492 -33.62 -8.97 -10.58
N CYS A 493 -34.71 -9.31 -11.25
CA CYS A 493 -34.98 -10.64 -11.77
C CYS A 493 -35.14 -10.56 -13.30
N PHE A 494 -34.48 -11.48 -14.02
CA PHE A 494 -34.55 -11.54 -15.47
C PHE A 494 -35.77 -12.36 -15.92
N ASN A 495 -36.59 -11.77 -16.78
CA ASN A 495 -37.72 -12.48 -17.38
C ASN A 495 -37.33 -13.00 -18.78
N PRO A 496 -37.23 -14.33 -18.98
CA PRO A 496 -36.80 -14.91 -20.26
C PRO A 496 -37.82 -14.72 -21.40
N HIS A 497 -39.08 -14.43 -21.08
CA HIS A 497 -40.11 -14.21 -22.09
C HIS A 497 -40.07 -12.79 -22.65
N THR A 498 -39.70 -11.80 -21.83
CA THR A 498 -39.62 -10.40 -22.25
C THR A 498 -38.21 -9.93 -22.52
N ASN A 499 -37.18 -10.72 -22.18
CA ASN A 499 -35.76 -10.35 -22.22
C ASN A 499 -35.43 -9.08 -21.42
N LEU A 500 -36.23 -8.77 -20.39
CA LEU A 500 -36.06 -7.59 -19.56
C LEU A 500 -35.81 -7.96 -18.10
N TRP A 501 -35.09 -7.08 -17.41
CA TRP A 501 -34.92 -7.15 -15.96
C TRP A 501 -36.00 -6.32 -15.29
N SER A 502 -36.55 -6.84 -14.21
CA SER A 502 -37.53 -6.13 -13.37
C SER A 502 -37.18 -6.30 -11.90
N LEU A 503 -37.40 -5.27 -11.08
CA LEU A 503 -37.23 -5.41 -9.64
C LEU A 503 -38.39 -6.23 -9.09
N GLN A 504 -38.07 -7.34 -8.40
CA GLN A 504 -39.05 -8.07 -7.62
C GLN A 504 -38.79 -7.79 -6.15
N SER A 505 -39.84 -7.29 -5.47
CA SER A 505 -39.85 -7.17 -4.01
C SER A 505 -39.86 -8.57 -3.41
N SER A 506 -38.91 -8.82 -2.51
CA SER A 506 -38.82 -10.06 -1.73
C SER A 506 -39.92 -10.20 -0.68
#